data_AF-A0A074XGT9-F1
#
_entry.id   AF-A0A074XGT9-F1
#
_cell.length_a   1.000
_cell.length_b   1.000
_cell.length_c   1.000
_cell.angle_alpha   90.00
_cell.angle_beta   90.00
_cell.angle_gamma   90.00
#
_symmetry.space_group_name_H-M   'P 1'
#
loop_
_entity.id
_entity.type
_entity.pdbx_description
1 polymer ?
#
loop_
_entity_poly.entity_id
_entity_poly.type
_entity_poly.pdbx_seq_one_letter_code
_entity_poly.pdbx_strand_id
1 'polypeptide(L)'
;MDTERALPEKRNPLVEEKHTPQIEILVERRRLGQTELTVKAGQIGTSNATKPSNLGMFDYAHLRVPLPKDLQGSGIFAPSRRNQSYPEAYFLMRRSSDGYISATGMYKAAFPWSSLEEEEIEKKYIKSLPETDSEEIAGNVWIPAEAALTLAEAYGMRSWIEALLDPEPIAKGTHDPNKNIATPPRFLMPTSEATTLLPPTETTTRRRTLRSSSPAKAPPTPSRKIATPRRTRRAKAPASSALAPTAESAEE
;
A
#
# COMPACT_ATOMS: atom_id res chain seq x y z
N MET A 1 -29.90 -13.06 12.46
CA MET A 1 -30.24 -13.97 11.35
C MET A 1 -28.96 -14.16 10.56
N ASP A 2 -28.08 -15.02 11.08
CA ASP A 2 -26.89 -15.45 10.36
C ASP A 2 -27.36 -16.31 9.20
N THR A 3 -27.54 -15.66 8.05
CA THR A 3 -27.67 -16.39 6.79
C THR A 3 -26.35 -17.11 6.62
N GLU A 4 -26.39 -18.44 6.69
CA GLU A 4 -25.24 -19.31 6.48
C GLU A 4 -24.73 -19.08 5.06
N ARG A 5 -23.84 -18.09 4.91
CA ARG A 5 -23.27 -17.72 3.63
C ARG A 5 -22.37 -18.87 3.17
N ALA A 6 -22.66 -19.41 2.00
CA ALA A 6 -21.78 -20.37 1.37
C ALA A 6 -20.64 -19.60 0.67
N LEU A 7 -19.46 -19.60 1.28
CA LEU A 7 -18.26 -19.11 0.58
C LEU A 7 -17.86 -20.14 -0.50
N PRO A 8 -17.32 -19.69 -1.65
CA PRO A 8 -16.86 -20.61 -2.67
C PRO A 8 -15.80 -21.57 -2.13
N GLU A 9 -15.88 -22.85 -2.52
CA GLU A 9 -14.93 -23.87 -2.10
C GLU A 9 -13.51 -23.60 -2.64
N LYS A 10 -13.42 -23.08 -3.87
CA LYS A 10 -12.15 -22.83 -4.55
C LYS A 10 -11.55 -21.47 -4.16
N ARG A 11 -10.64 -21.51 -3.19
CA ARG A 11 -9.86 -20.36 -2.71
C ARG A 11 -8.55 -20.18 -3.48
N ASN A 12 -8.05 -18.94 -3.50
CA ASN A 12 -6.74 -18.61 -4.06
C ASN A 12 -5.61 -19.18 -3.18
N PRO A 13 -4.86 -20.20 -3.63
CA PRO A 13 -3.80 -20.80 -2.84
C PRO A 13 -2.64 -19.82 -2.59
N LEU A 14 -2.46 -18.80 -3.44
CA LEU A 14 -1.36 -17.85 -3.33
C LEU A 14 -1.55 -16.81 -2.21
N VAL A 15 -2.75 -16.77 -1.63
CA VAL A 15 -3.12 -15.86 -0.55
C VAL A 15 -3.08 -16.55 0.81
N GLU A 16 -2.95 -17.87 0.83
CA GLU A 16 -2.76 -18.64 2.06
C GLU A 16 -1.46 -18.24 2.77
N GLU A 17 -1.44 -18.38 4.09
CA GLU A 17 -0.31 -17.99 4.95
C GLU A 17 1.02 -18.63 4.52
N LYS A 18 0.98 -19.87 4.00
CA LYS A 18 2.16 -20.61 3.53
C LYS A 18 2.84 -19.97 2.31
N HIS A 19 2.07 -19.29 1.46
CA HIS A 19 2.55 -18.68 0.22
C HIS A 19 2.67 -17.16 0.33
N THR A 20 2.13 -16.59 1.40
CA THR A 20 2.14 -15.16 1.65
C THR A 20 3.54 -14.72 2.09
N PRO A 21 4.14 -13.70 1.42
CA PRO A 21 5.39 -13.11 1.87
C PRO A 21 5.29 -12.54 3.29
N GLN A 22 6.43 -12.35 3.94
CA GLN A 22 6.49 -11.66 5.24
C GLN A 22 5.83 -10.28 5.15
N ILE A 23 5.23 -9.85 6.27
CA ILE A 23 4.46 -8.60 6.37
C ILE A 23 5.26 -7.38 5.90
N GLU A 24 6.54 -7.30 6.26
CA GLU A 24 7.46 -6.22 5.87
C GLU A 24 7.57 -6.10 4.34
N ILE A 25 7.70 -7.24 3.65
CA ILE A 25 7.77 -7.28 2.18
C ILE A 25 6.44 -6.83 1.56
N LEU A 26 5.31 -7.18 2.16
CA LEU A 26 4.00 -6.74 1.68
C LEU A 26 3.81 -5.23 1.88
N VAL A 27 4.26 -4.71 3.01
CA VAL A 27 4.25 -3.29 3.36
C VAL A 27 5.05 -2.47 2.35
N GLU A 28 6.26 -2.92 2.00
CA GLU A 28 7.11 -2.28 0.99
C GLU A 28 6.52 -2.31 -0.42
N ARG A 29 5.63 -3.27 -0.71
CA ARG A 29 4.98 -3.41 -2.03
C ARG A 29 3.77 -2.52 -2.23
N ARG A 30 3.31 -1.83 -1.18
CA ARG A 30 2.18 -0.89 -1.28
C ARG A 30 2.52 0.30 -2.17
N ARG A 31 1.56 0.75 -2.96
CA ARG A 31 1.73 1.92 -3.83
C ARG A 31 0.51 2.82 -3.73
N LEU A 32 0.73 4.12 -3.87
CA LEU A 32 -0.35 5.08 -4.08
C LEU A 32 -0.76 5.08 -5.55
N GLY A 33 -2.06 5.12 -5.80
CA GLY A 33 -2.69 5.24 -7.11
C GLY A 33 -3.70 6.36 -7.13
N GLN A 34 -3.90 6.93 -8.31
CA GLN A 34 -4.96 7.89 -8.59
C GLN A 34 -5.59 7.51 -9.92
N THR A 35 -6.92 7.44 -9.95
CA THR A 35 -7.70 7.11 -11.14
C THR A 35 -8.81 8.12 -11.33
N GLU A 36 -9.02 8.57 -12.56
CA GLU A 36 -10.16 9.41 -12.89
C GLU A 36 -11.38 8.53 -13.16
N LEU A 37 -12.38 8.59 -12.29
CA LEU A 37 -13.65 7.90 -12.42
C LEU A 37 -14.55 8.71 -13.36
N THR A 38 -14.62 8.26 -14.62
CA THR A 38 -15.52 8.83 -15.62
C THR A 38 -16.53 7.78 -16.07
N VAL A 39 -17.75 8.23 -16.35
CA VAL A 39 -18.84 7.39 -16.85
C VAL A 39 -19.40 8.06 -18.09
N LYS A 40 -19.87 7.28 -19.06
CA LYS A 40 -20.51 7.83 -20.27
C LYS A 40 -21.69 8.71 -19.85
N ALA A 41 -21.88 9.85 -20.52
CA ALA A 41 -22.86 10.87 -20.13
C ALA A 41 -24.28 10.32 -19.88
N GLY A 42 -24.73 9.33 -20.66
CA GLY A 42 -26.06 8.70 -20.50
C GLY A 42 -26.19 7.68 -19.35
N GLN A 43 -25.10 7.38 -18.64
CA GLN A 43 -25.06 6.43 -17.51
C GLN A 43 -24.80 7.14 -16.17
N ILE A 44 -24.67 8.47 -16.17
CA ILE A 44 -24.48 9.23 -14.93
C ILE A 44 -25.78 9.19 -14.11
N GLY A 45 -25.68 8.79 -12.85
CA GLY A 45 -26.81 8.70 -11.92
C GLY A 45 -27.71 7.47 -12.08
N THR A 46 -27.41 6.53 -12.98
CA THR A 46 -28.25 5.32 -13.17
C THR A 46 -28.05 4.28 -12.07
N SER A 47 -26.93 4.35 -11.35
CA SER A 47 -26.57 3.48 -10.23
C SER A 47 -25.82 4.27 -9.16
N ASN A 48 -25.70 3.69 -7.96
CA ASN A 48 -24.96 4.30 -6.85
C ASN A 48 -23.50 4.62 -7.23
N ALA A 49 -22.84 3.71 -7.97
CA ALA A 49 -21.48 3.90 -8.46
C ALA A 49 -21.30 5.03 -9.48
N THR A 50 -22.38 5.45 -10.14
CA THR A 50 -22.36 6.45 -11.23
C THR A 50 -22.86 7.82 -10.79
N LYS A 51 -23.06 8.04 -9.48
CA LYS A 51 -23.46 9.34 -8.95
C LYS A 51 -22.40 10.40 -9.28
N PRO A 52 -22.77 11.64 -9.62
CA PRO A 52 -21.81 12.72 -9.89
C PRO A 52 -20.80 12.96 -8.77
N SER A 53 -21.20 12.76 -7.50
CA SER A 53 -20.32 12.86 -6.32
C SER A 53 -19.21 11.81 -6.29
N ASN A 54 -19.43 10.68 -6.96
CA ASN A 54 -18.52 9.52 -6.97
C ASN A 54 -17.65 9.51 -8.24
N LEU A 55 -17.78 10.55 -9.09
CA LEU A 55 -16.97 10.76 -10.29
C LEU A 55 -15.82 11.74 -9.99
N GLY A 56 -14.80 11.70 -10.85
CA GLY A 56 -13.61 12.55 -10.73
C GLY A 56 -12.39 11.81 -10.20
N MET A 57 -11.43 12.54 -9.64
CA MET A 57 -10.17 11.96 -9.19
C MET A 57 -10.36 11.13 -7.92
N PHE A 58 -10.01 9.86 -7.99
CA PHE A 58 -10.08 8.90 -6.90
C PHE A 58 -8.67 8.49 -6.47
N ASP A 59 -8.30 8.89 -5.27
CA ASP A 59 -7.02 8.57 -4.64
C ASP A 59 -7.15 7.33 -3.74
N TYR A 60 -6.18 6.42 -3.86
CA TYR A 60 -6.17 5.19 -3.08
C TYR A 60 -4.76 4.64 -2.90
N ALA A 61 -4.56 3.89 -1.82
CA ALA A 61 -3.45 2.95 -1.71
C ALA A 61 -3.85 1.59 -2.27
N HIS A 62 -2.91 0.88 -2.89
CA HIS A 62 -3.14 -0.47 -3.37
C HIS A 62 -1.99 -1.42 -3.08
N LEU A 63 -2.34 -2.70 -2.98
CA LEU A 63 -1.42 -3.82 -2.86
C LEU A 63 -1.74 -4.86 -3.94
N ARG A 64 -0.72 -5.27 -4.69
CA ARG A 64 -0.86 -6.25 -5.79
C ARG A 64 -0.83 -7.67 -5.21
N VAL A 65 -1.96 -8.37 -5.32
CA VAL A 65 -2.13 -9.76 -4.90
C VAL A 65 -2.00 -10.67 -6.11
N PRO A 66 -1.13 -11.71 -6.07
CA PRO A 66 -0.97 -12.63 -7.18
C PRO A 66 -2.24 -13.46 -7.41
N LEU A 67 -2.56 -13.67 -8.68
CA LEU A 67 -3.61 -14.57 -9.10
C LEU A 67 -3.00 -15.82 -9.76
N PRO A 68 -3.68 -16.97 -9.65
CA PRO A 68 -3.34 -18.16 -10.45
C PRO A 68 -3.35 -17.83 -11.95
N LYS A 69 -2.42 -18.41 -12.70
CA LYS A 69 -2.34 -18.20 -14.16
C LYS A 69 -3.53 -18.79 -14.91
N ASP A 70 -4.10 -19.86 -14.36
CA ASP A 70 -5.24 -20.56 -14.93
C ASP A 70 -6.51 -20.24 -14.15
N LEU A 71 -7.30 -19.31 -14.70
CA LEU A 71 -8.61 -18.93 -14.18
C LEU A 71 -9.73 -19.46 -15.08
N GLN A 72 -9.51 -20.60 -15.74
CA GLN A 72 -10.56 -21.30 -16.48
C GLN A 72 -11.78 -21.56 -15.61
N GLY A 73 -12.95 -21.22 -16.14
CA GLY A 73 -14.23 -21.31 -15.41
C GLY A 73 -14.52 -20.16 -14.46
N SER A 74 -13.62 -19.17 -14.31
CA SER A 74 -13.92 -17.95 -13.56
C SER A 74 -15.01 -17.13 -14.23
N GLY A 75 -16.07 -16.81 -13.50
CA GLY A 75 -17.09 -15.87 -13.97
C GLY A 75 -16.63 -14.41 -13.84
N ILE A 76 -15.89 -14.11 -12.78
CA ILE A 76 -15.42 -12.74 -12.46
C ILE A 76 -14.21 -12.28 -13.28
N PHE A 77 -13.34 -13.21 -13.71
CA PHE A 77 -12.15 -12.94 -14.53
C PHE A 77 -12.25 -13.52 -15.94
N ALA A 78 -13.47 -13.68 -16.45
CA ALA A 78 -13.70 -14.15 -17.81
C ALA A 78 -13.00 -13.22 -18.84
N PRO A 79 -12.16 -13.76 -19.74
CA PRO A 79 -11.49 -12.96 -20.75
C PRO A 79 -12.56 -12.37 -21.69
N SER A 80 -12.70 -11.04 -21.69
CA SER A 80 -13.70 -10.33 -22.49
C SER A 80 -13.47 -10.48 -24.01
N ARG A 81 -12.28 -10.91 -24.42
CA ARG A 81 -11.93 -11.15 -25.83
C ARG A 81 -11.26 -12.50 -25.97
N ARG A 82 -11.51 -13.17 -27.11
CA ARG A 82 -11.05 -14.54 -27.44
C ARG A 82 -9.53 -14.77 -27.30
N ASN A 83 -8.71 -13.70 -27.34
CA ASN A 83 -7.25 -13.77 -27.23
C ASN A 83 -6.69 -13.01 -26.00
N GLN A 84 -7.51 -12.70 -25.01
CA GLN A 84 -7.05 -12.02 -23.80
C GLN A 84 -6.59 -13.05 -22.77
N SER A 85 -5.37 -12.89 -22.26
CA SER A 85 -4.87 -13.69 -21.14
C SER A 85 -5.56 -13.30 -19.83
N TYR A 86 -5.62 -14.23 -18.89
CA TYR A 86 -6.04 -13.93 -17.53
C TYR A 86 -5.10 -12.92 -16.85
N PRO A 87 -5.62 -12.08 -15.94
CA PRO A 87 -4.78 -11.18 -15.17
C PRO A 87 -3.88 -11.98 -14.22
N GLU A 88 -2.59 -11.64 -14.16
CA GLU A 88 -1.62 -12.29 -13.26
C GLU A 88 -1.79 -11.87 -11.79
N ALA A 89 -2.52 -10.79 -11.54
CA ALA A 89 -2.72 -10.23 -10.22
C ALA A 89 -3.98 -9.38 -10.14
N TYR A 90 -4.50 -9.24 -8.93
CA TYR A 90 -5.56 -8.31 -8.58
C TYR A 90 -5.03 -7.25 -7.60
N PHE A 91 -5.72 -6.12 -7.49
CA PHE A 91 -5.34 -5.05 -6.57
C PHE A 91 -6.33 -4.97 -5.42
N LEU A 92 -5.81 -5.07 -4.19
CA LEU A 92 -6.54 -4.62 -3.01
C LEU A 92 -6.42 -3.11 -2.93
N MET A 93 -7.52 -2.44 -2.62
CA MET A 93 -7.60 -0.99 -2.63
C MET A 93 -8.06 -0.48 -1.27
N ARG A 94 -7.40 0.58 -0.81
CA ARG A 94 -7.74 1.34 0.39
C ARG A 94 -7.92 2.81 0.01
N ARG A 95 -9.14 3.32 0.20
CA ARG A 95 -9.56 4.67 -0.18
C ARG A 95 -8.81 5.72 0.64
N SER A 96 -8.29 6.76 -0.02
CA SER A 96 -7.48 7.78 0.68
C SER A 96 -8.29 8.81 1.46
N SER A 97 -9.60 8.95 1.21
CA SER A 97 -10.44 9.93 1.92
C SER A 97 -10.73 9.55 3.38
N ASP A 98 -10.94 8.26 3.65
CA ASP A 98 -11.38 7.74 4.95
C ASP A 98 -10.70 6.44 5.37
N GLY A 99 -9.91 5.84 4.49
CA GLY A 99 -9.18 4.60 4.78
C GLY A 99 -10.00 3.32 4.61
N TYR A 100 -11.19 3.40 4.00
CA TYR A 100 -12.04 2.22 3.77
C TYR A 100 -11.40 1.27 2.76
N ILE A 101 -11.70 -0.03 2.88
CA ILE A 101 -11.15 -1.08 2.04
C ILE A 101 -12.22 -1.63 1.10
N SER A 102 -11.83 -1.94 -0.14
CA SER A 102 -12.72 -2.56 -1.11
C SER A 102 -13.01 -4.02 -0.75
N ALA A 103 -14.19 -4.28 -0.18
CA ALA A 103 -14.64 -5.63 0.16
C ALA A 103 -14.85 -6.49 -1.09
N THR A 104 -15.37 -5.89 -2.17
CA THR A 104 -15.48 -6.54 -3.48
C THR A 104 -14.11 -6.95 -4.01
N GLY A 105 -13.08 -6.10 -3.84
CA GLY A 105 -11.72 -6.43 -4.25
C GLY A 105 -11.08 -7.55 -3.42
N MET A 106 -11.36 -7.59 -2.12
CA MET A 106 -10.95 -8.70 -1.25
C MET A 106 -11.53 -10.03 -1.73
N TYR A 107 -12.84 -10.05 -2.01
CA TYR A 107 -13.52 -11.26 -2.49
C TYR A 107 -12.91 -11.78 -3.80
N LYS A 108 -12.71 -10.90 -4.79
CA LYS A 108 -12.13 -11.28 -6.09
C LYS A 108 -10.71 -11.83 -5.97
N ALA A 109 -9.90 -11.28 -5.06
CA ALA A 109 -8.55 -11.77 -4.81
C ALA A 109 -8.54 -13.13 -4.09
N ALA A 110 -9.49 -13.36 -3.18
CA ALA A 110 -9.60 -14.59 -2.39
C ALA A 110 -10.26 -15.74 -3.17
N PHE A 111 -11.25 -15.47 -4.03
CA PHE A 111 -12.03 -16.47 -4.76
C PHE A 111 -12.01 -16.22 -6.27
N PRO A 112 -10.86 -16.38 -6.95
CA PRO A 112 -10.71 -15.95 -8.32
C PRO A 112 -11.49 -16.81 -9.32
N TRP A 113 -11.95 -18.01 -8.96
CA TRP A 113 -12.81 -18.85 -9.80
C TRP A 113 -14.31 -18.64 -9.58
N SER A 114 -14.68 -17.70 -8.71
CA SER A 114 -16.09 -17.47 -8.38
C SER A 114 -16.91 -17.03 -9.59
N SER A 115 -18.20 -17.38 -9.57
CA SER A 115 -19.18 -16.90 -10.54
C SER A 115 -19.63 -15.47 -10.25
N LEU A 116 -20.25 -14.80 -11.22
CA LEU A 116 -20.85 -13.48 -11.01
C LEU A 116 -22.01 -13.53 -10.00
N GLU A 117 -22.76 -14.63 -9.97
CA GLU A 117 -23.88 -14.81 -9.04
C GLU A 117 -23.40 -14.91 -7.58
N GLU A 118 -22.33 -15.67 -7.35
CA GLU A 118 -21.68 -15.75 -6.03
C GLU A 118 -21.09 -14.41 -5.59
N GLU A 119 -20.43 -13.66 -6.50
CA GLU A 119 -19.98 -12.30 -6.24
C GLU A 119 -21.15 -11.39 -5.82
N GLU A 120 -22.27 -11.47 -6.53
CA GLU A 120 -23.46 -10.67 -6.21
C GLU A 120 -24.09 -11.06 -4.87
N ILE A 121 -24.12 -12.34 -4.52
CA ILE A 121 -24.62 -12.83 -3.22
C ILE A 121 -23.73 -12.27 -2.11
N GLU A 122 -22.41 -12.39 -2.23
CA GLU A 122 -21.49 -11.86 -1.23
C GLU A 122 -21.58 -10.32 -1.16
N LYS A 123 -21.68 -9.65 -2.30
CA LYS A 123 -21.87 -8.19 -2.37
C LYS A 123 -23.16 -7.77 -1.65
N LYS A 124 -24.25 -8.52 -1.79
CA LYS A 124 -25.52 -8.28 -1.06
C LYS A 124 -25.38 -8.54 0.43
N TYR A 125 -24.67 -9.59 0.82
CA TYR A 125 -24.39 -9.89 2.22
C TYR A 125 -23.60 -8.76 2.88
N ILE A 126 -22.49 -8.31 2.28
CA ILE A 126 -21.66 -7.23 2.82
C ILE A 126 -22.49 -5.94 2.95
N LYS A 127 -23.32 -5.61 1.96
CA LYS A 127 -24.22 -4.45 2.03
C LYS A 127 -25.28 -4.54 3.14
N SER A 128 -25.62 -5.75 3.59
CA SER A 128 -26.56 -5.93 4.71
C SER A 128 -25.91 -5.67 6.07
N LEU A 129 -24.57 -5.63 6.14
CA LEU A 129 -23.84 -5.32 7.35
C LEU A 129 -23.99 -3.82 7.70
N PRO A 130 -24.19 -3.48 8.98
CA PRO A 130 -24.38 -2.09 9.42
C PRO A 130 -23.11 -1.23 9.29
N GLU A 131 -21.95 -1.87 9.22
CA GLU A 131 -20.64 -1.21 9.13
C GLU A 131 -20.28 -0.79 7.70
N THR A 132 -21.01 -1.29 6.71
CA THR A 132 -20.69 -1.09 5.29
C THR A 132 -21.06 0.30 4.82
N ASP A 133 -20.20 0.89 3.98
CA ASP A 133 -20.50 2.15 3.33
C ASP A 133 -21.71 1.98 2.39
N SER A 134 -22.66 2.90 2.52
CA SER A 134 -23.82 2.95 1.62
C SER A 134 -23.42 3.36 0.20
N GLU A 135 -22.27 4.02 0.04
CA GLU A 135 -21.78 4.49 -1.26
C GLU A 135 -20.93 3.44 -1.97
N GLU A 136 -21.36 3.09 -3.19
CA GLU A 136 -20.51 2.35 -4.11
C GLU A 136 -19.65 3.34 -4.88
N ILE A 137 -18.34 3.11 -4.89
CA ILE A 137 -17.39 3.88 -5.71
C ILE A 137 -16.67 2.91 -6.63
N ALA A 138 -16.61 3.24 -7.92
CA ALA A 138 -16.07 2.38 -8.97
C ALA A 138 -16.72 0.97 -9.02
N GLY A 139 -17.98 0.86 -8.59
CA GLY A 139 -18.73 -0.42 -8.57
C GLY A 139 -18.36 -1.35 -7.41
N ASN A 140 -17.47 -0.92 -6.50
CA ASN A 140 -17.05 -1.68 -5.33
C ASN A 140 -17.82 -1.28 -4.07
N VAL A 141 -17.99 -2.23 -3.16
CA VAL A 141 -18.46 -1.99 -1.80
C VAL A 141 -17.28 -1.73 -0.89
N TRP A 142 -17.39 -0.69 -0.06
CA TRP A 142 -16.33 -0.21 0.82
C TRP A 142 -16.71 -0.44 2.28
N ILE A 143 -15.76 -0.91 3.07
CA ILE A 143 -15.95 -1.25 4.49
C ILE A 143 -14.84 -0.64 5.35
N PRO A 144 -15.11 -0.35 6.64
CA PRO A 144 -14.09 0.14 7.56
C PRO A 144 -13.01 -0.92 7.80
N ALA A 145 -11.85 -0.46 8.27
CA ALA A 145 -10.67 -1.29 8.48
C ALA A 145 -10.92 -2.48 9.43
N GLU A 146 -11.70 -2.29 10.49
CA GLU A 146 -12.04 -3.35 11.45
C GLU A 146 -12.89 -4.45 10.80
N ALA A 147 -13.96 -4.07 10.08
CA ALA A 147 -14.78 -4.99 9.31
C ALA A 147 -13.96 -5.75 8.25
N ALA A 148 -13.01 -5.06 7.61
CA ALA A 148 -12.12 -5.66 6.63
C ALA A 148 -11.20 -6.72 7.24
N LEU A 149 -10.68 -6.50 8.45
CA LEU A 149 -9.88 -7.50 9.16
C LEU A 149 -10.69 -8.76 9.48
N THR A 150 -11.93 -8.59 9.95
CA THR A 150 -12.86 -9.71 10.21
C THR A 150 -13.20 -10.47 8.94
N LEU A 151 -13.49 -9.78 7.83
CA LEU A 151 -13.75 -10.44 6.54
C LEU A 151 -12.49 -11.12 5.98
N ALA A 152 -11.30 -10.55 6.20
CA ALA A 152 -10.05 -11.13 5.76
C ALA A 152 -9.72 -12.44 6.48
N GLU A 153 -10.09 -12.59 7.76
CA GLU A 153 -9.99 -13.87 8.47
C GLU A 153 -10.84 -14.95 7.79
N ALA A 154 -12.10 -14.65 7.47
CA ALA A 154 -13.00 -15.58 6.80
C ALA A 154 -12.47 -16.01 5.41
N TYR A 155 -11.83 -15.08 4.71
CA TYR A 155 -11.25 -15.30 3.38
C TYR A 155 -9.85 -15.93 3.41
N GLY A 156 -9.21 -16.01 4.58
CA GLY A 156 -7.84 -16.52 4.73
C GLY A 156 -6.77 -15.58 4.18
N MET A 157 -7.01 -14.27 4.19
CA MET A 157 -6.13 -13.25 3.61
C MET A 157 -5.71 -12.14 4.58
N ARG A 158 -5.79 -12.40 5.89
CA ARG A 158 -5.58 -11.42 6.95
C ARG A 158 -4.26 -10.65 6.79
N SER A 159 -3.14 -11.33 6.57
CA SER A 159 -1.81 -10.71 6.44
C SER A 159 -1.73 -9.66 5.31
N TRP A 160 -2.51 -9.84 4.24
CA TRP A 160 -2.57 -8.87 3.14
C TRP A 160 -3.30 -7.59 3.54
N ILE A 161 -4.34 -7.70 4.36
CA ILE A 161 -5.09 -6.55 4.87
C ILE A 161 -4.34 -5.84 5.98
N GLU A 162 -3.68 -6.58 6.87
CA GLU A 162 -2.76 -5.99 7.86
C GLU A 162 -1.66 -5.19 7.18
N ALA A 163 -1.05 -5.75 6.13
CA ALA A 163 -0.04 -5.04 5.34
C ALA A 163 -0.62 -3.75 4.75
N LEU A 164 -1.82 -3.79 4.17
CA LEU A 164 -2.47 -2.62 3.57
C LEU A 164 -2.84 -1.54 4.59
N LEU A 165 -3.10 -1.93 5.84
CA LEU A 165 -3.48 -1.04 6.93
C LEU A 165 -2.30 -0.45 7.71
N ASP A 166 -1.14 -1.11 7.63
CA ASP A 166 0.07 -0.75 8.38
C ASP A 166 0.41 0.76 8.29
N PRO A 167 0.85 1.39 9.39
CA PRO A 167 1.05 2.84 9.46
C PRO A 167 2.31 3.36 8.75
N GLU A 168 3.19 2.50 8.24
CA GLU A 168 4.43 2.89 7.56
C GLU A 168 4.14 3.73 6.30
N PRO A 169 4.94 4.77 6.00
CA PRO A 169 4.74 5.60 4.82
C PRO A 169 4.71 4.81 3.51
N ILE A 170 3.69 5.05 2.70
CA ILE A 170 3.53 4.38 1.40
C ILE A 170 4.35 5.13 0.34
N ALA A 171 5.15 4.38 -0.43
CA ALA A 171 5.88 4.93 -1.57
C ALA A 171 4.92 5.49 -2.64
N LYS A 172 5.15 6.74 -3.07
CA LYS A 172 4.48 7.33 -4.24
C LYS A 172 4.88 6.50 -5.46
N GLY A 173 3.89 6.03 -6.24
CA GLY A 173 4.15 5.19 -7.40
C GLY A 173 5.15 5.82 -8.38
N THR A 174 5.96 4.99 -9.04
CA THR A 174 7.01 5.40 -9.98
C THR A 174 6.50 6.07 -11.25
N HIS A 175 5.18 6.03 -11.49
CA HIS A 175 4.63 6.38 -12.80
C HIS A 175 4.39 7.89 -12.99
N ASP A 176 4.33 8.70 -11.92
CA ASP A 176 4.21 10.17 -12.02
C ASP A 176 4.61 10.87 -10.70
N PRO A 177 5.83 11.40 -10.58
CA PRO A 177 6.27 12.09 -9.36
C PRO A 177 5.52 13.40 -9.06
N ASN A 178 4.78 13.93 -10.05
CA ASN A 178 4.07 15.20 -9.96
C ASN A 178 2.61 15.07 -9.48
N LYS A 179 2.08 13.85 -9.36
CA LYS A 179 0.72 13.65 -8.83
C LYS A 179 0.75 13.75 -7.31
N ASN A 180 0.06 14.76 -6.76
CA ASN A 180 -0.13 14.89 -5.32
C ASN A 180 -1.26 13.98 -4.87
N ILE A 181 -0.95 12.69 -4.71
CA ILE A 181 -1.91 11.67 -4.28
C ILE A 181 -2.01 11.71 -2.75
N ALA A 182 -3.23 11.82 -2.22
CA ALA A 182 -3.47 11.75 -0.78
C ALA A 182 -3.13 10.36 -0.23
N THR A 183 -2.41 10.32 0.89
CA THR A 183 -2.21 9.08 1.65
C THR A 183 -3.45 8.77 2.50
N PRO A 184 -3.88 7.50 2.59
CA PRO A 184 -5.00 7.14 3.45
C PRO A 184 -4.73 7.48 4.93
N PRO A 185 -5.78 7.73 5.73
CA PRO A 185 -5.65 7.96 7.17
C PRO A 185 -4.89 6.83 7.85
N ARG A 186 -4.10 7.13 8.89
CA ARG A 186 -3.40 6.08 9.64
C ARG A 186 -4.40 5.23 10.41
N PHE A 187 -4.28 3.92 10.29
CA PHE A 187 -5.04 2.98 11.11
C PHE A 187 -4.12 2.48 12.23
N LEU A 188 -4.56 2.63 13.47
CA LEU A 188 -3.88 2.04 14.60
C LEU A 188 -4.50 0.67 14.81
N MET A 189 -3.80 -0.38 14.41
CA MET A 189 -4.24 -1.73 14.72
C MET A 189 -4.36 -1.87 16.24
N PRO A 190 -5.50 -2.35 16.76
CA PRO A 190 -5.60 -2.73 18.17
C PRO A 190 -4.68 -3.94 18.37
N THR A 191 -3.41 -3.66 18.66
CA THR A 191 -2.43 -4.68 19.04
C THR A 191 -2.86 -5.17 20.41
N SER A 192 -3.39 -6.39 20.48
CA SER A 192 -3.31 -7.19 21.72
C SER A 192 -1.84 -7.20 22.12
N GLU A 193 -1.51 -6.61 23.27
CA GLU A 193 -0.17 -6.24 23.75
C GLU A 193 0.29 -4.80 23.43
N ALA A 194 -0.54 -3.84 23.83
CA ALA A 194 0.00 -2.60 24.40
C ALA A 194 0.77 -2.94 25.69
N THR A 195 1.99 -3.47 25.57
CA THR A 195 3.05 -3.28 26.58
C THR A 195 3.33 -1.78 26.60
N THR A 196 2.46 -1.08 27.33
CA THR A 196 2.63 0.31 27.70
C THR A 196 3.75 0.34 28.72
N LEU A 197 5.00 0.33 28.25
CA LEU A 197 6.10 0.85 29.05
C LEU A 197 5.82 2.34 29.20
N LEU A 198 5.12 2.68 30.29
CA LEU A 198 5.04 4.03 30.81
C LEU A 198 6.48 4.59 30.85
N PRO A 199 6.73 5.83 30.39
CA PRO A 199 8.01 6.46 30.64
C PRO A 199 8.23 6.46 32.17
N PRO A 200 9.40 6.05 32.69
CA PRO A 200 9.64 6.08 34.11
C PRO A 200 9.51 7.54 34.55
N THR A 201 8.41 7.85 35.22
CA THR A 201 8.22 9.12 35.88
C THR A 201 9.22 9.11 37.02
N GLU A 202 10.33 9.81 36.85
CA GLU A 202 11.36 9.98 37.88
C GLU A 202 10.69 10.54 39.14
N THR A 203 10.42 9.65 40.08
CA THR A 203 9.96 9.98 41.41
C THR A 203 11.14 10.60 42.14
N THR A 204 11.20 11.93 42.08
CA THR A 204 12.00 12.82 42.91
C THR A 204 11.94 12.38 44.38
N THR A 205 12.92 11.58 44.78
CA THR A 205 13.10 11.12 46.15
C THR A 205 14.30 11.84 46.78
N ARG A 206 13.96 12.70 47.73
CA ARG A 206 14.74 13.04 48.94
C ARG A 206 16.16 13.61 48.74
N ARG A 207 16.16 14.94 48.70
CA ARG A 207 17.05 15.86 49.43
C ARG A 207 17.83 15.19 50.58
N ARG A 208 19.14 14.99 50.41
CA ARG A 208 20.11 14.96 51.51
C ARG A 208 21.39 15.72 51.10
N THR A 209 21.59 16.80 51.83
CA THR A 209 22.70 17.76 51.77
C THR A 209 24.05 17.14 52.13
N LEU A 210 25.14 17.57 51.49
CA LEU A 210 26.51 17.75 52.03
C LEU A 210 27.29 18.64 51.01
N ARG A 211 27.33 19.97 51.20
CA ARG A 211 28.48 20.80 51.66
C ARG A 211 29.75 20.61 50.81
N SER A 212 30.08 21.48 49.87
CA SER A 212 30.70 22.82 49.96
C SER A 212 32.22 22.81 49.68
N SER A 213 32.64 23.63 48.70
CA SER A 213 33.86 24.46 48.65
C SER A 213 34.52 24.49 47.24
N SER A 214 34.31 25.59 46.53
CA SER A 214 35.29 26.20 45.61
C SER A 214 36.26 27.05 46.48
N PRO A 215 37.53 27.35 46.10
CA PRO A 215 37.83 28.11 44.86
C PRO A 215 39.25 28.00 44.25
N ALA A 216 39.40 28.34 42.96
CA ALA A 216 40.65 28.92 42.43
C ALA A 216 40.38 29.70 41.13
N LYS A 217 41.26 30.66 40.84
CA LYS A 217 40.98 31.99 40.28
C LYS A 217 41.91 32.28 39.09
N ALA A 218 41.33 32.54 37.91
CA ALA A 218 41.83 33.32 36.74
C ALA A 218 43.14 32.87 36.03
N PRO A 219 43.51 33.37 34.80
CA PRO A 219 42.84 34.34 33.90
C PRO A 219 42.68 33.85 32.42
N PRO A 220 42.07 34.66 31.51
CA PRO A 220 41.85 34.29 30.10
C PRO A 220 42.98 34.79 29.19
N THR A 221 43.33 34.04 28.14
CA THR A 221 44.08 34.57 26.99
C THR A 221 43.52 34.05 25.66
N PRO A 222 43.32 34.93 24.65
CA PRO A 222 42.80 34.57 23.34
C PRO A 222 43.92 34.36 22.30
N SER A 223 43.54 33.73 21.18
CA SER A 223 44.24 33.72 19.88
C SER A 223 45.48 32.82 19.74
N ARG A 224 45.37 31.80 18.87
CA ARG A 224 46.25 31.70 17.69
C ARG A 224 45.65 30.83 16.57
N LYS A 225 45.82 31.36 15.35
CA LYS A 225 45.40 30.85 14.06
C LYS A 225 46.11 29.53 13.75
N ILE A 226 45.38 28.51 13.31
CA ILE A 226 45.96 27.31 12.68
C ILE A 226 45.60 27.32 11.19
N ALA A 227 46.68 27.19 10.42
CA ALA A 227 46.78 27.41 9.00
C ALA A 227 46.16 26.29 8.17
N THR A 228 45.61 26.70 7.02
CA THR A 228 45.17 25.84 5.93
C THR A 228 46.39 25.19 5.24
N PRO A 229 46.39 23.86 5.01
CA PRO A 229 47.39 23.25 4.15
C PRO A 229 47.05 23.48 2.67
N ARG A 230 47.98 24.20 2.04
CA ARG A 230 48.17 24.53 0.63
C ARG A 230 48.13 23.28 -0.28
N ARG A 231 47.18 23.23 -1.24
CA ARG A 231 47.22 22.30 -2.39
C ARG A 231 47.78 23.01 -3.62
N THR A 232 48.97 22.60 -4.03
CA THR A 232 49.60 22.85 -5.34
C THR A 232 50.17 21.49 -5.78
N ARG A 233 50.19 21.03 -7.03
CA ARG A 233 50.24 21.72 -8.32
C ARG A 233 49.91 20.70 -9.44
N ARG A 234 49.36 21.24 -10.52
CA ARG A 234 49.05 20.69 -11.85
C ARG A 234 50.29 20.26 -12.65
N ALA A 235 50.15 19.23 -13.50
CA ALA A 235 50.76 19.05 -14.84
C ALA A 235 50.47 17.62 -15.32
N LYS A 236 50.33 17.24 -16.59
CA LYS A 236 50.18 17.89 -17.91
C LYS A 236 49.96 16.70 -18.88
N ALA A 237 49.13 16.86 -19.91
CA ALA A 237 48.97 15.89 -21.00
C ALA A 237 50.28 15.70 -21.80
N PRO A 238 50.37 14.66 -22.65
CA PRO A 238 50.24 14.95 -24.08
C PRO A 238 49.45 13.90 -24.89
N ALA A 239 49.14 14.31 -26.11
CA ALA A 239 48.27 13.71 -27.12
C ALA A 239 48.99 12.73 -28.09
N SER A 240 48.23 12.31 -29.12
CA SER A 240 48.53 11.48 -30.31
C SER A 240 48.22 9.99 -30.11
N SER A 241 47.63 9.22 -31.05
CA SER A 241 47.44 9.32 -32.51
C SER A 241 46.33 8.29 -32.88
N ALA A 242 45.28 8.66 -33.61
CA ALA A 242 45.03 8.34 -35.04
C ALA A 242 44.33 6.99 -35.36
N LEU A 243 43.44 7.10 -36.37
CA LEU A 243 42.94 6.11 -37.34
C LEU A 243 41.67 5.28 -37.01
N ALA A 244 40.60 5.64 -37.74
CA ALA A 244 39.47 4.80 -38.16
C ALA A 244 39.85 4.03 -39.47
N PRO A 245 38.90 3.43 -40.22
CA PRO A 245 38.03 2.27 -39.96
C PRO A 245 38.27 1.15 -41.01
N THR A 246 37.72 -0.06 -40.83
CA THR A 246 37.48 -0.99 -41.96
C THR A 246 36.14 -1.71 -41.80
N ALA A 247 35.29 -1.49 -42.80
CA ALA A 247 34.11 -2.26 -43.11
C ALA A 247 34.50 -3.57 -43.81
N GLU A 248 33.73 -4.63 -43.60
CA GLU A 248 33.72 -5.80 -44.47
C GLU A 248 32.27 -6.20 -44.72
N SER A 249 31.89 -6.10 -45.99
CA SER A 249 30.63 -6.59 -46.57
C SER A 249 30.79 -8.05 -46.96
N ALA A 250 29.74 -8.85 -46.80
CA ALA A 250 29.47 -9.98 -47.69
C ALA A 250 27.97 -10.30 -47.67
N GLU A 251 27.35 -10.11 -48.83
CA GLU A 251 25.96 -10.36 -49.20
C GLU A 251 25.97 -11.54 -50.16
N GLU A 252 25.06 -12.50 -49.96
CA GLU A 252 24.42 -13.32 -51.00
C GLU A 252 22.97 -13.55 -50.59
#